data_AF-A0A940EUP6-F1
#
_entry.id   AF-A0A940EUP6-F1
#
_cell.length_a   1.000
_cell.length_b   1.000
_cell.length_c   1.000
_cell.angle_alpha   90.00
_cell.angle_beta   90.00
_cell.angle_gamma   90.00
#
_symmetry.space_group_name_H-M   'P 1'
#
loop_
_entity.id
_entity.type
_entity.pdbx_description
1 polymer ?
#
loop_
_entity_poly.entity_id
_entity_poly.type
_entity_poly.pdbx_seq_one_letter_code
_entity_poly.pdbx_strand_id
1 'polypeptide(L)'
;MSFVGEFESLLTGVSDAPAWTLTASELTDLLPRLARAANQVASVQLRMLREADRHQVGDPVGAANTAGWWANQTRTTKPAAYRQVPLASRLDDDAHAAVSGALAAGSVNIEQTAVIVNAVEALPSELVSASLRRMPRRSTPPPPRRSRCARTATAPTSGGSRSPSSPARSGTGCPGP
;
A
#
# COMPACT_ATOMS: atom_id res chain seq x y z
N MET A 1 13.58 -23.91 -3.79
CA MET A 1 12.44 -23.27 -3.11
C MET A 1 11.91 -22.18 -4.02
N SER A 2 10.62 -22.21 -4.37
CA SER A 2 10.01 -21.17 -5.21
C SER A 2 9.78 -19.91 -4.36
N PHE A 3 10.08 -18.73 -4.92
CA PHE A 3 9.81 -17.43 -4.28
C PHE A 3 8.36 -17.27 -3.82
N VAL A 4 7.41 -17.83 -4.58
CA VAL A 4 5.97 -17.77 -4.23
C VAL A 4 5.68 -18.51 -2.92
N GLY A 5 6.33 -19.66 -2.68
CA GLY A 5 6.12 -20.43 -1.45
C GLY A 5 6.66 -19.74 -0.19
N GLU A 6 7.75 -18.96 -0.32
CA GLU A 6 8.26 -18.13 0.78
C GLU A 6 7.29 -16.98 1.08
N PHE A 7 6.78 -16.32 0.05
CA PHE A 7 5.77 -15.26 0.19
C PHE A 7 4.47 -15.77 0.83
N GLU A 8 3.97 -16.94 0.41
CA GLU A 8 2.78 -17.58 1.01
C GLU A 8 3.01 -17.91 2.48
N SER A 9 4.20 -18.41 2.84
CA SER A 9 4.55 -18.71 4.24
C SER A 9 4.56 -17.44 5.11
N LEU A 10 5.09 -16.33 4.58
CA LEU A 10 5.05 -15.03 5.25
C LEU A 10 3.60 -14.52 5.44
N LEU A 11 2.74 -14.67 4.43
CA LEU A 11 1.33 -14.28 4.52
C LEU A 11 0.56 -15.11 5.55
N THR A 12 0.80 -16.42 5.63
CA THR A 12 0.23 -17.28 6.68
C THR A 12 0.64 -16.79 8.06
N GLY A 13 1.93 -16.50 8.27
CA GLY A 13 2.42 -15.97 9.55
C GLY A 13 1.79 -14.65 9.96
N VAL A 14 1.50 -13.75 9.00
CA VAL A 14 0.78 -12.49 9.29
C VAL A 14 -0.70 -12.73 9.59
N SER A 15 -1.33 -13.71 8.92
CA SER A 15 -2.75 -14.01 9.06
C SER A 15 -3.09 -14.66 10.41
N ASP A 16 -2.15 -15.41 10.99
CA ASP A 16 -2.30 -16.04 12.31
C ASP A 16 -2.16 -15.04 13.47
N ALA A 17 -1.70 -13.81 13.20
CA ALA A 17 -1.59 -12.77 14.22
C ALA A 17 -3.00 -12.29 14.65
N PRO A 18 -3.36 -12.37 15.95
CA PRO A 18 -4.70 -12.03 16.40
C PRO A 18 -4.97 -10.53 16.32
N ALA A 19 -5.64 -10.08 15.26
CA ALA A 19 -5.92 -8.66 14.99
C ALA A 19 -6.67 -7.95 16.14
N TRP A 20 -7.44 -8.69 16.95
CA TRP A 20 -8.16 -8.18 18.13
C TRP A 20 -7.24 -7.76 19.28
N THR A 21 -5.96 -8.15 19.25
CA THR A 21 -4.94 -7.75 20.24
C THR A 21 -4.25 -6.43 19.89
N LEU A 22 -4.42 -5.93 18.67
CA LEU A 22 -3.77 -4.72 18.20
C LEU A 22 -4.41 -3.47 18.83
N THR A 23 -3.56 -2.59 19.35
CA THR A 23 -3.97 -1.28 19.84
C THR A 23 -4.33 -0.34 18.69
N ALA A 24 -5.06 0.74 18.99
CA ALA A 24 -5.38 1.77 17.99
C ALA A 24 -4.13 2.41 17.34
N SER A 25 -3.03 2.57 18.10
CA SER A 25 -1.78 3.11 17.57
C SER A 25 -1.11 2.14 16.60
N GLU A 26 -1.14 0.84 16.90
CA GLU A 26 -0.61 -0.19 16.00
C GLU A 26 -1.45 -0.28 14.73
N LEU A 27 -2.78 -0.27 14.84
CA LEU A 27 -3.68 -0.28 13.68
C LEU A 27 -3.47 0.94 12.77
N THR A 28 -3.25 2.12 13.35
CA THR A 28 -2.97 3.36 12.61
C THR A 28 -1.68 3.28 11.81
N ASP A 29 -0.68 2.55 12.29
CA ASP A 29 0.60 2.35 11.59
C ASP A 29 0.56 1.18 10.60
N LEU A 30 -0.14 0.10 10.96
CA LEU A 30 -0.16 -1.16 10.20
C LEU A 30 -1.09 -1.11 8.98
N LEU A 31 -2.31 -0.59 9.11
CA LEU A 31 -3.28 -0.61 8.00
C LEU A 31 -2.77 0.08 6.72
N PRO A 32 -2.13 1.28 6.78
CA PRO A 32 -1.56 1.90 5.57
C PRO A 32 -0.42 1.09 4.96
N ARG A 33 0.39 0.40 5.78
CA ARG A 33 1.49 -0.45 5.30
C ARG A 33 0.95 -1.71 4.63
N LEU A 34 -0.11 -2.31 5.18
CA LEU A 34 -0.78 -3.45 4.58
C LEU A 34 -1.45 -3.08 3.25
N ALA A 35 -2.14 -1.93 3.18
CA ALA A 35 -2.70 -1.42 1.94
C ALA A 35 -1.62 -1.19 0.87
N ARG A 36 -0.47 -0.62 1.28
CA ARG A 36 0.70 -0.46 0.40
C ARG A 36 1.22 -1.81 -0.11
N ALA A 37 1.37 -2.80 0.77
CA ALA A 37 1.81 -4.15 0.38
C ALA A 37 0.82 -4.80 -0.60
N ALA A 38 -0.49 -4.67 -0.38
CA ALA A 38 -1.51 -5.16 -1.31
C ALA A 38 -1.38 -4.51 -2.70
N ASN A 39 -1.12 -3.20 -2.78
CA ASN A 39 -0.87 -2.52 -4.04
C ASN A 39 0.41 -3.02 -4.75
N GLN A 40 1.46 -3.32 -4.00
CA GLN A 40 2.70 -3.90 -4.55
C GLN A 40 2.47 -5.31 -5.10
N VAL A 41 1.69 -6.14 -4.40
CA VAL A 41 1.28 -7.45 -4.89
C VAL A 41 0.46 -7.31 -6.17
N ALA A 42 -0.48 -6.36 -6.23
CA ALA A 42 -1.23 -6.08 -7.46
C ALA A 42 -0.31 -5.65 -8.61
N SER A 43 0.74 -4.87 -8.35
CA SER A 43 1.76 -4.54 -9.36
C SER A 43 2.48 -5.78 -9.90
N VAL A 44 2.90 -6.69 -9.02
CA VAL A 44 3.52 -7.97 -9.42
C VAL A 44 2.54 -8.79 -10.26
N GLN A 45 1.28 -8.91 -9.81
CA GLN A 45 0.24 -9.65 -10.52
C GLN A 45 0.00 -9.09 -11.93
N LEU A 46 -0.09 -7.77 -12.11
CA LEU A 46 -0.26 -7.17 -13.44
C LEU A 46 0.92 -7.47 -14.36
N ARG A 47 2.16 -7.46 -13.85
CA ARG A 47 3.34 -7.85 -14.64
C ARG A 47 3.30 -9.33 -15.06
N MET A 48 2.89 -10.23 -14.16
CA MET A 48 2.72 -11.64 -14.50
C MET A 48 1.57 -11.85 -15.49
N LEU A 49 0.48 -11.08 -15.35
CA LEU A 49 -0.65 -11.12 -16.25
C LEU A 49 -0.28 -10.61 -17.65
N ARG A 50 0.58 -9.60 -17.73
CA ARG A 50 1.16 -9.13 -19.00
C ARG A 50 1.91 -10.27 -19.70
N GLU A 51 2.72 -11.01 -18.96
CA GLU A 51 3.51 -12.08 -19.54
C GLU A 51 2.67 -13.31 -19.89
N ALA A 52 1.68 -13.63 -19.05
CA ALA A 52 0.66 -14.61 -19.38
C ALA A 52 -0.07 -14.25 -20.70
N ASP A 53 -0.34 -12.97 -20.93
CA ASP A 53 -0.97 -12.49 -22.16
C ASP A 53 -0.04 -12.59 -23.38
N ARG A 54 1.26 -12.28 -23.23
CA ARG A 54 2.27 -12.50 -24.29
C ARG A 54 2.41 -13.98 -24.67
N HIS A 55 2.33 -14.86 -23.67
CA HIS A 55 2.43 -16.31 -23.87
C HIS A 55 1.10 -16.97 -24.26
N GLN A 56 0.00 -16.21 -24.35
CA GLN A 56 -1.32 -16.71 -24.72
C GLN A 56 -1.71 -17.95 -23.90
N VAL A 57 -1.48 -17.93 -22.58
CA VAL A 57 -1.64 -19.10 -21.70
C VAL A 57 -3.06 -19.70 -21.67
N GLY A 58 -4.04 -19.00 -22.24
CA GLY A 58 -5.39 -19.49 -22.44
C GLY A 58 -5.56 -20.48 -23.60
N ASP A 59 -4.71 -20.41 -24.62
CA ASP A 59 -4.86 -21.18 -25.86
C ASP A 59 -4.79 -22.70 -25.62
N PRO A 60 -3.84 -23.25 -24.83
CA PRO A 60 -3.75 -24.69 -24.59
C PRO A 60 -4.97 -25.29 -23.89
N VAL A 61 -5.78 -24.47 -23.20
CA VAL A 61 -6.96 -24.89 -22.46
C VAL A 61 -8.27 -24.40 -23.09
N GLY A 62 -8.22 -23.90 -24.33
CA GLY A 62 -9.39 -23.48 -25.10
C GLY A 62 -10.08 -22.21 -24.57
N ALA A 63 -9.39 -21.38 -23.79
CA ALA A 63 -9.93 -20.10 -23.38
C ALA A 63 -9.84 -19.10 -24.54
N ALA A 64 -10.91 -18.33 -24.77
CA ALA A 64 -10.97 -17.39 -25.90
C ALA A 64 -9.91 -16.25 -25.83
N ASN A 65 -9.42 -15.94 -24.63
CA ASN A 65 -8.35 -14.99 -24.38
C ASN A 65 -7.83 -15.14 -22.94
N THR A 66 -6.70 -14.49 -22.66
CA THR A 66 -6.05 -14.46 -21.34
C THR A 66 -6.97 -13.94 -20.23
N ALA A 67 -7.84 -12.97 -20.50
CA ALA A 67 -8.77 -12.44 -19.50
C ALA A 67 -9.83 -13.48 -19.09
N GLY A 68 -10.38 -14.21 -20.06
CA GLY A 68 -11.29 -15.33 -19.82
C GLY A 68 -10.62 -16.47 -19.06
N TRP A 69 -9.40 -16.81 -19.45
CA TRP A 69 -8.56 -17.78 -18.73
C TRP A 69 -8.32 -17.34 -17.28
N TRP A 70 -7.88 -16.10 -17.05
CA TRP A 70 -7.59 -15.55 -15.73
C TRP A 70 -8.81 -15.53 -14.82
N ALA A 71 -9.96 -15.09 -15.34
CA ALA A 71 -11.23 -15.09 -14.61
C ALA A 71 -11.61 -16.50 -14.15
N ASN A 72 -11.48 -17.49 -15.03
CA ASN A 72 -11.80 -18.88 -14.72
C ASN A 72 -10.82 -19.46 -13.69
N GLN A 73 -9.51 -19.26 -13.89
CA GLN A 73 -8.47 -19.85 -13.06
C GLN A 73 -8.47 -19.32 -11.62
N THR A 74 -8.86 -18.06 -11.42
CA THR A 74 -8.78 -17.39 -10.10
C THR A 74 -10.12 -17.08 -9.48
N ARG A 75 -11.22 -17.46 -10.13
CA ARG A 75 -12.59 -17.09 -9.74
C ARG A 75 -12.79 -15.57 -9.64
N THR A 76 -11.94 -14.80 -10.33
CA THR A 76 -12.11 -13.36 -10.49
C THR A 76 -13.30 -13.09 -11.41
N THR A 77 -14.07 -12.05 -11.13
CA THR A 77 -15.20 -11.71 -12.00
C THR A 77 -14.71 -11.36 -13.41
N LYS A 78 -15.46 -11.76 -14.45
CA LYS A 78 -15.11 -11.41 -15.84
C LYS A 78 -14.87 -9.90 -16.00
N PRO A 79 -15.72 -8.98 -15.49
CA PRO A 79 -15.45 -7.54 -15.61
C PRO A 79 -14.15 -7.08 -14.96
N ALA A 80 -13.71 -7.71 -13.86
CA ALA A 80 -12.42 -7.38 -13.25
C ALA A 80 -11.25 -7.89 -14.11
N ALA A 81 -11.31 -9.14 -14.59
CA ALA A 81 -10.28 -9.71 -15.45
C ALA A 81 -10.10 -8.92 -16.76
N TYR A 82 -11.22 -8.56 -17.40
CA TYR A 82 -11.23 -7.76 -18.63
C TYR A 82 -10.78 -6.30 -18.43
N ARG A 83 -10.78 -5.79 -17.19
CA ARG A 83 -10.13 -4.51 -16.85
C ARG A 83 -8.63 -4.68 -16.59
N GLN A 84 -8.23 -5.77 -15.95
CA GLN A 84 -6.86 -6.00 -15.53
C GLN A 84 -5.91 -6.37 -16.68
N VAL A 85 -6.32 -7.23 -17.62
CA VAL A 85 -5.44 -7.65 -18.74
C VAL A 85 -5.03 -6.46 -19.62
N PRO A 86 -5.95 -5.59 -20.11
CA PRO A 86 -5.56 -4.42 -20.88
C PRO A 86 -4.77 -3.41 -20.06
N LEU A 87 -5.04 -3.27 -18.75
CA LEU A 87 -4.25 -2.41 -17.88
C LEU A 87 -2.80 -2.90 -17.75
N ALA A 88 -2.60 -4.22 -17.61
CA ALA A 88 -1.29 -4.84 -17.61
C ALA A 88 -0.50 -4.57 -18.90
N SER A 89 -1.18 -4.65 -20.06
CA SER A 89 -0.61 -4.30 -21.36
C SER A 89 -0.18 -2.83 -21.43
N ARG A 90 -1.02 -1.90 -20.97
CA ARG A 90 -0.70 -0.46 -21.01
C ARG A 90 0.43 -0.04 -20.06
N LEU A 91 0.53 -0.67 -18.90
CA LEU A 91 1.59 -0.37 -17.90
C LEU A 91 2.97 -0.91 -18.29
N ASP A 92 3.03 -1.79 -19.29
CA ASP A 92 4.26 -2.31 -19.90
C ASP A 92 4.88 -1.29 -20.90
N ASP A 93 4.15 -0.24 -21.28
CA ASP A 93 4.66 0.87 -22.10
C ASP A 93 5.48 1.87 -21.26
N ASP A 94 6.63 2.28 -21.78
CA ASP A 94 7.53 3.29 -21.17
C ASP A 94 6.82 4.62 -20.87
N ALA A 95 5.82 5.00 -21.68
CA ALA A 95 4.97 6.17 -21.46
C ALA A 95 4.29 6.15 -20.10
N HIS A 96 3.94 4.96 -19.60
CA HIS A 96 3.28 4.76 -18.31
C HIS A 96 4.23 4.30 -17.19
N ALA A 97 5.54 4.27 -17.42
CA ALA A 97 6.48 3.77 -16.41
C ALA A 97 6.44 4.56 -15.08
N ALA A 98 5.95 5.81 -15.06
CA ALA A 98 5.82 6.59 -13.83
C ALA A 98 4.67 6.06 -12.96
N VAL A 99 3.55 5.72 -13.60
CA VAL A 99 2.38 5.14 -12.95
C VAL A 99 2.69 3.69 -12.53
N SER A 100 3.34 2.92 -13.41
CA SER A 100 3.82 1.57 -13.09
C SER A 100 4.76 1.58 -11.87
N GLY A 101 5.72 2.51 -11.83
CA GLY A 101 6.62 2.71 -10.68
C GLY A 101 5.88 3.11 -9.40
N ALA A 102 4.86 3.98 -9.49
CA ALA A 102 4.03 4.36 -8.34
C ALA A 102 3.22 3.19 -7.77
N LEU A 103 2.64 2.35 -8.64
CA LEU A 103 1.92 1.14 -8.23
C LEU A 103 2.90 0.11 -7.62
N ALA A 104 4.07 -0.07 -8.23
CA ALA A 104 5.14 -0.93 -7.72
C ALA A 104 5.71 -0.44 -6.38
N ALA A 105 5.67 0.87 -6.12
CA ALA A 105 5.99 1.44 -4.83
C ALA A 105 4.83 1.31 -3.82
N GLY A 106 3.61 1.01 -4.28
CA GLY A 106 2.37 0.93 -3.51
C GLY A 106 1.77 2.29 -3.13
N SER A 107 2.20 3.38 -3.77
CA SER A 107 1.71 4.75 -3.49
C SER A 107 0.38 5.08 -4.17
N VAL A 108 -0.02 4.27 -5.15
CA VAL A 108 -1.35 4.30 -5.78
C VAL A 108 -1.93 2.89 -5.78
N ASN A 109 -3.26 2.78 -5.78
CA ASN A 109 -3.94 1.50 -5.94
C ASN A 109 -4.25 1.19 -7.43
N ILE A 110 -4.75 -0.01 -7.70
CA ILE A 110 -5.02 -0.48 -9.07
C ILE A 110 -6.11 0.35 -9.79
N GLU A 111 -7.14 0.77 -9.08
CA GLU A 111 -8.24 1.54 -9.68
C GLU A 111 -7.79 2.98 -10.01
N GLN A 112 -7.04 3.62 -9.10
CA GLN A 112 -6.38 4.91 -9.36
C GLN A 112 -5.43 4.81 -10.55
N THR A 113 -4.67 3.72 -10.63
CA THR A 113 -3.77 3.45 -11.76
C THR A 113 -4.54 3.39 -13.08
N ALA A 114 -5.65 2.66 -13.12
CA ALA A 114 -6.51 2.59 -14.31
C ALA A 114 -7.06 3.97 -14.70
N VAL A 115 -7.54 4.75 -13.74
CA VAL A 115 -8.06 6.11 -13.97
C VAL A 115 -6.96 7.03 -14.53
N ILE A 116 -5.76 7.00 -13.96
CA ILE A 116 -4.64 7.84 -14.41
C ILE A 116 -4.24 7.46 -15.84
N VAL A 117 -4.06 6.16 -16.12
CA VAL A 117 -3.71 5.69 -17.47
C VAL A 117 -4.78 6.10 -18.49
N ASN A 118 -6.06 5.86 -18.19
CA ASN A 118 -7.16 6.27 -19.06
C ASN A 118 -7.16 7.79 -19.30
N ALA A 119 -6.92 8.59 -18.27
CA ALA A 119 -6.90 10.05 -18.38
C ALA A 119 -5.72 10.54 -19.23
N VAL A 120 -4.54 9.91 -19.08
CA VAL A 120 -3.34 10.23 -19.88
C VAL A 120 -3.53 9.86 -21.35
N GLU A 121 -4.11 8.69 -21.64
CA GLU A 121 -4.39 8.25 -23.01
C GLU A 121 -5.48 9.08 -23.70
N ALA A 122 -6.40 9.66 -22.93
CA ALA A 122 -7.44 10.55 -23.44
C ALA A 122 -6.95 11.98 -23.72
N LEU A 123 -5.69 12.32 -23.41
CA LEU A 123 -5.16 13.65 -23.67
C LEU A 123 -5.03 13.90 -25.19
N PRO A 124 -5.62 14.99 -25.70
CA PRO A 124 -5.44 15.37 -27.09
C PRO A 124 -3.96 15.62 -27.43
N SER A 125 -3.54 15.13 -28.60
CA SER A 125 -2.13 15.15 -29.03
C SER A 125 -1.53 16.56 -29.12
N GLU A 126 -2.36 17.57 -29.37
CA GLU A 126 -2.01 18.98 -29.41
C GLU A 126 -1.61 19.55 -28.04
N LEU A 127 -2.05 18.93 -26.94
CA LEU A 127 -1.63 19.28 -25.58
C LEU A 127 -0.32 18.59 -25.18
N VAL A 128 0.03 17.49 -25.84
CA VAL A 128 1.28 16.75 -25.62
C VAL A 128 2.40 17.40 -26.43
N SER A 129 2.74 18.64 -26.07
CA SER A 129 3.90 19.32 -26.64
C SER A 129 5.18 18.49 -26.43
N ALA A 130 6.10 18.54 -27.40
CA ALA A 130 7.42 17.89 -27.29
C ALA A 130 8.17 18.28 -25.99
N SER A 131 7.83 19.46 -25.43
CA SER A 131 8.34 19.98 -24.15
C SER A 131 7.93 19.15 -22.92
N LEU A 132 6.72 18.58 -22.87
CA LEU A 132 6.29 17.70 -21.76
C LEU A 132 7.02 16.35 -21.80
N ARG A 133 7.29 15.83 -23.00
CA ARG A 133 8.02 14.57 -23.23
C ARG A 133 9.47 14.62 -22.73
N ARG A 134 10.03 15.83 -22.61
CA ARG A 134 11.43 16.11 -22.27
C ARG A 134 11.62 16.52 -20.80
N MET A 135 10.54 16.70 -20.03
CA MET A 135 10.64 17.07 -18.63
C MET A 135 11.18 15.88 -17.82
N PRO A 136 12.31 16.02 -17.11
CA PRO A 136 12.84 14.94 -16.30
C PRO A 136 11.81 14.57 -15.24
N ARG A 137 11.62 13.27 -15.02
CA ARG A 137 10.69 12.77 -14.00
C ARG A 137 11.09 13.36 -12.65
N ARG A 138 10.19 14.16 -12.05
CA ARG A 138 10.35 14.58 -10.66
C ARG A 138 10.33 13.30 -9.82
N SER A 139 11.49 12.96 -9.27
CA SER A 139 11.60 11.88 -8.31
C SER A 139 10.69 12.22 -7.13
N THR A 140 9.69 11.38 -6.85
CA THR A 140 8.87 11.55 -5.66
C THR A 140 9.81 11.39 -4.45
N PRO A 141 9.93 12.39 -3.56
CA PRO A 141 10.77 12.25 -2.39
C PRO A 141 10.27 11.07 -1.54
N PRO A 142 11.17 10.24 -0.98
CA PRO A 142 10.77 9.15 -0.10
C PRO A 142 9.94 9.72 1.06
N PRO A 143 8.94 8.97 1.58
CA PRO A 143 8.13 9.44 2.68
C PRO A 143 9.04 9.81 3.87
N PRO A 144 8.71 10.86 4.65
CA PRO A 144 9.54 11.26 5.77
C PRO A 144 9.70 10.09 6.73
N ARG A 145 10.95 9.69 7.01
CA ARG A 145 11.26 8.73 8.07
C ARG A 145 10.81 9.37 9.38
N ARG A 146 9.71 8.88 9.97
CA ARG A 146 9.29 9.30 11.31
C ARG A 146 10.45 9.03 12.25
N SER A 147 11.07 10.09 12.74
CA SER A 147 12.10 10.03 13.78
C SER A 147 11.51 9.26 14.95
N ARG A 148 12.14 8.14 15.29
CA ARG A 148 11.82 7.33 16.45
C ARG A 148 12.21 8.15 17.67
N CYS A 149 11.32 9.04 18.14
CA CYS A 149 11.47 9.66 19.45
C CYS A 149 11.46 8.54 20.47
N ALA A 150 12.64 8.20 20.98
CA ALA A 150 12.82 7.36 22.14
C ALA A 150 12.10 8.00 23.32
N ARG A 151 10.92 7.47 23.66
CA ARG A 151 10.32 7.68 24.97
C ARG A 151 10.94 6.65 25.91
N THR A 152 12.03 7.02 26.55
CA THR A 152 12.39 6.44 27.85
C THR A 152 11.36 6.94 28.86
N ALA A 153 10.29 6.18 29.04
CA ALA A 153 9.41 6.33 30.19
C ALA A 153 9.85 5.31 31.24
N THR A 154 10.60 5.80 32.22
CA THR A 154 10.87 5.09 33.48
C THR A 154 9.54 4.91 34.19
N ALA A 155 9.18 3.67 34.49
CA ALA A 155 8.03 3.34 35.32
C ALA A 155 8.27 3.79 36.78
N PRO A 156 7.29 4.37 37.49
CA PRO A 156 7.26 4.29 38.93
C PRO A 156 6.52 3.02 39.36
N THR A 157 7.26 2.14 40.00
CA THR A 157 6.76 0.98 40.74
C THR A 157 5.76 1.43 41.80
N SER A 158 4.62 0.73 41.84
CA SER A 158 3.60 0.79 42.87
C SER A 158 4.15 0.54 44.28
N GLY A 159 3.81 1.41 45.23
CA GLY A 159 4.01 1.20 46.67
C GLY A 159 2.82 1.77 47.45
N GLY A 160 2.12 0.90 48.17
CA GLY A 160 0.79 1.12 48.73
C GLY A 160 0.69 2.04 49.95
N SER A 161 -0.54 2.56 50.09
CA SER A 161 -1.30 2.88 51.31
C SER A 161 -0.57 3.11 52.64
N ARG A 162 -0.75 4.32 53.19
CA ARG A 162 -1.32 4.59 54.53
C ARG A 162 -1.45 6.10 54.78
N SER A 163 -2.68 6.57 54.89
CA SER A 163 -3.08 7.65 55.81
C SER A 163 -3.14 7.06 57.24
N PRO A 164 -3.22 7.84 58.35
CA PRO A 164 -3.58 9.26 58.45
C PRO A 164 -2.67 10.11 59.35
N SER A 165 -2.85 11.45 59.33
CA SER A 165 -3.03 12.32 60.51
C SER A 165 -2.72 13.80 60.16
N SER A 166 -3.77 14.63 60.19
CA SER A 166 -3.68 16.06 60.57
C SER A 166 -3.46 16.16 62.10
N PRO A 167 -3.05 17.29 62.73
CA PRO A 167 -3.27 18.69 62.28
C PRO A 167 -2.07 19.64 62.50
N ALA A 168 -2.12 20.86 61.93
CA ALA A 168 -1.84 22.13 62.62
C ALA A 168 -1.89 23.35 61.67
N ARG A 169 -2.54 24.40 62.15
CA ARG A 169 -2.67 25.75 61.60
C ARG A 169 -1.36 26.55 61.66
N SER A 170 -1.14 27.39 60.66
CA SER A 170 -0.62 28.79 60.68
C SER A 170 -0.22 29.13 59.23
N GLY A 171 -0.72 30.15 58.53
CA GLY A 171 -0.94 31.54 58.89
C GLY A 171 0.11 32.40 58.16
N THR A 172 -0.30 33.56 57.62
CA THR A 172 0.46 34.55 56.81
C THR A 172 0.61 34.16 55.32
N GLY A 173 0.31 34.98 54.33
CA GLY A 173 -0.12 36.38 54.25
C GLY A 173 0.35 36.94 52.90
N CYS A 174 -0.58 37.44 52.07
CA CYS A 174 -0.26 38.21 50.85
C CYS A 174 0.46 39.54 51.22
N PRO A 175 1.12 40.26 50.29
CA PRO A 175 0.44 40.98 49.20
C PRO A 175 1.20 41.02 47.85
N GLY A 176 0.48 41.49 46.80
CA GLY A 176 0.93 41.69 45.41
C GLY A 176 1.85 42.91 45.21
N PRO A 177 1.72 43.73 44.14
CA PRO A 177 0.61 43.90 43.19
C PRO A 177 0.64 43.02 41.93
#